data_AF-A0A1F3SHI7-F1
#
_entry.id   AF-A0A1F3SHI7-F1
#
_cell.length_a   1.000
_cell.length_b   1.000
_cell.length_c   1.000
_cell.angle_alpha   90.00
_cell.angle_beta   90.00
_cell.angle_gamma   90.00
#
_symmetry.space_group_name_H-M   'P 1'
#
loop_
_entity.id
_entity.type
_entity.pdbx_description
1 polymer ?
#
loop_
_entity_poly.entity_id
_entity_poly.type
_entity_poly.pdbx_seq_one_letter_code
_entity_poly.pdbx_strand_id
1 'polypeptide(L)'
;MNLLASIDKKYQKILKECEPFLLTYPENLKCYDLSPFGISIKKENLYSCIDSKKSIFFDLLHRLDGLSFGQVGMPMDKWVFFDCGEMPGGIFGFQINASDLSTEAKNEYQVPAGYEGPVPICMYIAIPMASNGSWFGHNLCTANRVLGNKGFPGLALLCKAFGVKVLKINKMFGATQWDSPSLNIHLQLADMAIYSSYTPAHSFSKTMTYVSYYTDQGSIAALSGKERAAPQYDLLFDGEDEQALIQMQKEIEEKKFQYTIVGRPIMKGEKRFLPLKKEVL
;
A
#
# COMPACT_ATOMS: atom_id res chain seq x y z
N MET A 1 1.02 24.61 -3.05
CA MET A 1 0.63 23.98 -4.34
C MET A 1 -0.79 23.45 -4.17
N ASN A 2 -1.71 23.72 -5.10
CA ASN A 2 -3.08 23.20 -5.02
C ASN A 2 -3.08 21.74 -5.50
N LEU A 3 -3.13 20.77 -4.57
CA LEU A 3 -3.09 19.34 -4.89
C LEU A 3 -4.14 18.95 -5.93
N LEU A 4 -5.39 19.41 -5.76
CA LEU A 4 -6.51 19.05 -6.63
C LEU A 4 -6.27 19.46 -8.09
N ALA A 5 -5.54 20.55 -8.33
CA ALA A 5 -5.19 20.99 -9.68
C ALA A 5 -4.08 20.14 -10.32
N SER A 6 -3.33 19.37 -9.52
CA SER A 6 -2.14 18.62 -9.95
C SER A 6 -2.36 17.11 -10.14
N ILE A 7 -3.53 16.58 -9.75
CA ILE A 7 -3.84 15.15 -9.81
C ILE A 7 -5.00 14.86 -10.78
N ASP A 8 -5.04 13.63 -11.29
CA ASP A 8 -6.09 13.17 -12.20
C ASP A 8 -7.49 13.27 -11.57
N LYS A 9 -8.50 13.52 -12.42
CA LYS A 9 -9.91 13.67 -12.02
C LYS A 9 -10.43 12.49 -11.19
N LYS A 10 -9.96 11.26 -11.44
CA LYS A 10 -10.39 10.09 -10.68
C LYS A 10 -9.98 10.18 -9.20
N TYR A 11 -8.81 10.72 -8.89
CA TYR A 11 -8.36 10.93 -7.51
C TYR A 11 -9.08 12.10 -6.87
N GLN A 12 -9.34 13.17 -7.62
CA GLN A 12 -10.15 14.28 -7.14
C GLN A 12 -11.55 13.83 -6.74
N LYS A 13 -12.15 12.89 -7.49
CA LYS A 13 -13.45 12.29 -7.17
C LYS A 13 -13.40 11.57 -5.81
N ILE A 14 -12.37 10.75 -5.60
CA ILE A 14 -12.18 10.03 -4.32
C ILE A 14 -12.07 11.02 -3.16
N LEU A 15 -11.25 12.08 -3.30
CA LEU A 15 -11.09 13.08 -2.24
C LEU A 15 -12.35 13.91 -1.95
N LYS A 16 -13.35 13.90 -2.85
CA LYS A 16 -14.64 14.55 -2.64
C LYS A 16 -15.67 13.64 -1.99
N GLU A 17 -15.61 12.35 -2.29
CA GLU A 17 -16.62 11.37 -1.89
C GLU A 17 -16.19 10.53 -0.68
N CYS A 18 -14.91 10.56 -0.31
CA CYS A 18 -14.35 9.75 0.76
C CYS A 18 -13.57 10.61 1.75
N GLU A 19 -13.63 10.22 3.02
CA GLU A 19 -12.91 10.92 4.08
C GLU A 19 -11.64 10.16 4.47
N PRO A 20 -10.50 10.83 4.65
CA PRO A 20 -9.31 10.19 5.17
C PRO A 20 -9.50 9.86 6.66
N PHE A 21 -8.88 8.76 7.10
CA PHE A 21 -8.77 8.41 8.51
C PHE A 21 -7.35 7.95 8.86
N LEU A 22 -7.02 7.99 10.15
CA LEU A 22 -5.79 7.44 10.69
C LEU A 22 -6.11 6.67 11.98
N LEU A 23 -5.72 5.40 12.04
CA LEU A 23 -5.79 4.55 13.22
C LEU A 23 -4.39 4.27 13.74
N THR A 24 -4.12 4.59 15.00
CA THR A 24 -2.81 4.41 15.65
C THR A 24 -2.93 4.52 17.17
N TYR A 25 -1.84 4.25 17.89
CA TYR A 25 -1.71 4.61 19.31
C TYR A 25 -1.67 6.15 19.48
N PRO A 26 -2.43 6.76 20.42
CA PRO A 26 -2.55 8.22 20.52
C PRO A 26 -1.24 9.00 20.56
N GLU A 27 -0.21 8.48 21.25
CA GLU A 27 1.09 9.16 21.35
C GLU A 27 1.85 9.22 20.02
N ASN A 28 1.53 8.34 19.06
CA ASN A 28 2.17 8.34 17.75
C ASN A 28 1.69 9.50 16.88
N LEU A 29 0.51 10.08 17.15
CA LEU A 29 -0.07 11.16 16.33
C LEU A 29 0.86 12.37 16.17
N LYS A 30 1.67 12.68 17.19
CA LYS A 30 2.66 13.78 17.16
C LYS A 30 3.79 13.54 16.14
N CYS A 31 4.00 12.30 15.74
CA CYS A 31 5.02 11.91 14.77
C CYS A 31 4.51 12.04 13.33
N TYR A 32 3.20 12.12 13.10
CA TYR A 32 2.59 12.05 11.78
C TYR A 32 2.26 13.41 11.16
N ASP A 33 1.98 13.41 9.86
CA ASP A 33 1.43 14.55 9.12
C ASP A 33 -0.09 14.38 9.04
N LEU A 34 -0.82 15.18 9.81
CA LEU A 34 -2.29 15.15 9.86
C LEU A 34 -2.94 16.01 8.78
N SER A 35 -2.15 16.62 7.89
CA SER A 35 -2.64 17.37 6.73
C SER A 35 -1.85 17.02 5.47
N PRO A 36 -1.79 15.73 5.10
CA PRO A 36 -1.03 15.25 3.95
C PRO A 36 -1.44 16.01 2.68
N PHE A 37 -0.45 16.59 1.99
CA PHE A 37 -0.66 17.36 0.77
C PHE A 37 -1.66 18.52 0.90
N GLY A 38 -1.86 19.04 2.12
CA GLY A 38 -2.81 20.11 2.40
C GLY A 38 -4.26 19.66 2.61
N ILE A 39 -4.52 18.35 2.70
CA ILE A 39 -5.84 17.78 3.03
C ILE A 39 -5.83 17.31 4.48
N SER A 40 -6.54 18.02 5.36
CA SER A 40 -6.58 17.68 6.78
C SER A 40 -7.42 16.44 7.08
N ILE A 41 -6.89 15.57 7.95
CA ILE A 41 -7.66 14.48 8.56
C ILE A 41 -8.50 15.09 9.69
N LYS A 42 -9.82 14.90 9.62
CA LYS A 42 -10.74 15.42 10.64
C LYS A 42 -10.48 14.76 11.99
N LYS A 43 -10.69 15.50 13.08
CA LYS A 43 -10.39 15.03 14.45
C LYS A 43 -11.19 13.78 14.80
N GLU A 44 -12.44 13.68 14.35
CA GLU A 44 -13.32 12.53 14.52
C GLU A 44 -12.85 11.27 13.78
N ASN A 45 -11.98 11.42 12.78
CA ASN A 45 -11.41 10.34 11.97
C ASN A 45 -9.97 9.99 12.40
N LEU A 46 -9.52 10.53 13.54
CA LEU A 46 -8.31 10.09 14.24
C LEU A 46 -8.72 9.04 15.28
N TYR A 47 -8.55 7.77 14.93
CA TYR A 47 -8.94 6.64 15.76
C TYR A 47 -7.78 6.19 16.65
N SER A 48 -8.09 5.99 17.93
CA SER A 48 -7.19 5.39 18.90
C SER A 48 -7.40 3.89 18.93
N CYS A 49 -6.35 3.09 18.72
CA CYS A 49 -6.44 1.63 18.78
C CYS A 49 -6.80 1.06 20.17
N ILE A 50 -6.72 1.89 21.22
CA ILE A 50 -7.12 1.53 22.58
C ILE A 50 -8.52 2.05 22.95
N ASP A 51 -9.26 2.63 22.02
CA ASP A 51 -10.65 3.07 22.25
C ASP A 51 -11.66 1.95 21.96
N SER A 52 -12.17 1.33 23.03
CA SER A 52 -13.16 0.25 22.93
C SER A 52 -14.47 0.66 22.25
N LYS A 53 -14.79 1.96 22.19
CA LYS A 53 -16.00 2.46 21.52
C LYS A 53 -15.92 2.35 20.01
N LYS A 54 -14.74 2.07 19.45
CA LYS A 54 -14.50 1.92 18.00
C LYS A 54 -14.48 0.47 17.55
N SER A 55 -14.88 -0.48 18.39
CA SER A 55 -14.88 -1.93 18.10
C SER A 55 -15.51 -2.29 16.75
N ILE A 56 -16.68 -1.72 16.40
CA ILE A 56 -17.33 -1.97 15.11
C ILE A 56 -16.45 -1.53 13.94
N PHE A 57 -15.79 -0.37 14.05
CA PHE A 57 -14.90 0.11 13.00
C PHE A 57 -13.67 -0.80 12.84
N PHE A 58 -13.08 -1.26 13.96
CA PHE A 58 -11.96 -2.23 13.93
C PHE A 58 -12.37 -3.54 13.29
N ASP A 59 -13.57 -4.04 13.62
CA ASP A 59 -14.12 -5.24 13.00
C ASP A 59 -14.26 -5.06 11.48
N LEU A 60 -14.82 -3.93 11.01
CA LEU A 60 -14.95 -3.63 9.59
C LEU A 60 -13.60 -3.48 8.88
N LEU A 61 -12.60 -2.90 9.53
CA LEU A 61 -11.24 -2.78 9.02
C LEU A 61 -10.59 -4.16 8.82
N HIS A 62 -10.80 -5.08 9.77
CA HIS A 62 -10.34 -6.46 9.63
C HIS A 62 -11.13 -7.21 8.54
N ARG A 63 -12.41 -6.90 8.32
CA ARG A 63 -13.17 -7.48 7.19
C ARG A 63 -12.62 -7.01 5.86
N LEU A 64 -12.24 -5.73 5.72
CA LEU A 64 -11.56 -5.21 4.52
C LEU A 64 -10.27 -6.01 4.21
N ASP A 65 -9.51 -6.37 5.23
CA ASP A 65 -8.34 -7.25 5.07
C ASP A 65 -8.71 -8.63 4.56
N GLY A 66 -9.69 -9.28 5.20
CA GLY A 66 -10.18 -10.59 4.79
C GLY A 66 -10.74 -10.60 3.36
N LEU A 67 -11.41 -9.53 2.94
CA LEU A 67 -11.87 -9.35 1.57
C LEU A 67 -10.73 -9.21 0.56
N SER A 68 -9.57 -8.72 0.99
CA SER A 68 -8.40 -8.50 0.12
C SER A 68 -7.48 -9.72 0.06
N PHE A 69 -7.27 -10.42 1.19
CA PHE A 69 -6.27 -11.48 1.32
C PHE A 69 -6.83 -12.85 1.71
N GLY A 70 -8.11 -12.96 2.07
CA GLY A 70 -8.72 -14.23 2.49
C GLY A 70 -8.66 -15.32 1.41
N GLN A 71 -8.81 -14.95 0.14
CA GLN A 71 -8.76 -15.91 -0.99
C GLN A 71 -7.36 -16.49 -1.24
N VAL A 72 -6.30 -15.81 -0.78
CA VAL A 72 -4.91 -16.28 -0.89
C VAL A 72 -4.40 -16.88 0.43
N GLY A 73 -5.30 -17.09 1.42
CA GLY A 73 -4.98 -17.74 2.68
C GLY A 73 -4.08 -16.91 3.61
N MET A 74 -4.03 -15.59 3.43
CA MET A 74 -3.21 -14.68 4.23
C MET A 74 -3.99 -13.51 4.87
N PRO A 75 -5.21 -13.70 5.41
CA PRO A 75 -5.81 -12.66 6.23
C PRO A 75 -4.96 -12.46 7.49
N MET A 76 -4.82 -11.22 7.93
CA MET A 76 -4.05 -10.91 9.12
C MET A 76 -4.89 -11.09 10.38
N ASP A 77 -4.36 -11.83 11.36
CA ASP A 77 -5.02 -12.02 12.65
C ASP A 77 -5.16 -10.69 13.40
N LYS A 78 -6.20 -10.57 14.24
CA LYS A 78 -6.48 -9.35 15.03
C LYS A 78 -5.29 -8.90 15.89
N TRP A 79 -4.57 -9.85 16.49
CA TRP A 79 -3.44 -9.52 17.34
C TRP A 79 -2.27 -8.94 16.52
N VAL A 80 -2.08 -9.38 15.27
CA VAL A 80 -1.05 -8.82 14.37
C VAL A 80 -1.43 -7.40 13.94
N PHE A 81 -2.72 -7.14 13.64
CA PHE A 81 -3.23 -5.77 13.44
C PHE A 81 -2.81 -4.86 14.58
N PHE A 82 -3.14 -5.25 15.81
CA PHE A 82 -2.90 -4.43 16.98
C PHE A 82 -1.40 -4.32 17.33
N ASP A 83 -0.73 -5.44 17.56
CA ASP A 83 0.65 -5.51 18.07
C ASP A 83 1.68 -5.02 17.05
N CYS A 84 1.47 -5.26 15.76
CA CYS A 84 2.42 -4.94 14.71
C CYS A 84 2.02 -3.71 13.90
N GLY A 85 0.73 -3.50 13.63
CA GLY A 85 0.24 -2.40 12.79
C GLY A 85 -0.08 -1.14 13.58
N GLU A 86 -1.05 -1.23 14.48
CA GLU A 86 -1.70 -0.08 15.11
C GLU A 86 -0.89 0.52 16.27
N MET A 87 -0.32 -0.34 17.13
CA MET A 87 0.43 0.09 18.31
C MET A 87 1.77 0.75 17.95
N PRO A 88 2.68 0.09 17.23
CA PRO A 88 3.98 0.68 16.89
C PRO A 88 3.90 1.57 15.65
N GLY A 89 2.96 1.32 14.74
CA GLY A 89 2.84 1.98 13.45
C GLY A 89 1.56 2.79 13.31
N GLY A 90 1.05 2.84 12.09
CA GLY A 90 -0.21 3.49 11.78
C GLY A 90 -0.89 2.88 10.58
N ILE A 91 -2.22 2.91 10.62
CA ILE A 91 -3.09 2.50 9.52
C ILE A 91 -3.77 3.75 8.96
N PHE A 92 -3.37 4.13 7.76
CA PHE A 92 -4.01 5.22 7.03
C PHE A 92 -5.00 4.64 6.02
N GLY A 93 -6.14 5.30 5.84
CA GLY A 93 -7.08 4.88 4.81
C GLY A 93 -8.11 5.94 4.44
N PHE A 94 -9.07 5.53 3.62
CA PHE A 94 -10.26 6.30 3.30
C PHE A 94 -11.51 5.53 3.72
N GLN A 95 -12.53 6.26 4.15
CA GLN A 95 -13.81 5.74 4.60
C GLN A 95 -14.98 6.49 3.93
N ILE A 96 -16.14 5.86 3.93
CA ILE A 96 -17.44 6.47 3.57
C ILE A 96 -18.46 6.10 4.65
N ASN A 97 -19.61 6.77 4.69
CA ASN A 97 -20.65 6.39 5.65
C ASN A 97 -21.34 5.09 5.19
N ALA A 98 -21.81 4.30 6.15
CA ALA A 98 -22.57 3.10 5.83
C ALA A 98 -23.83 3.44 5.01
N SER A 99 -24.44 4.61 5.16
CA SER A 99 -25.57 5.07 4.33
C SER A 99 -25.25 5.11 2.83
N ASP A 100 -23.98 5.30 2.46
CA ASP A 100 -23.56 5.52 1.07
C ASP A 100 -23.25 4.21 0.33
N LEU A 101 -23.09 3.11 1.09
CA LEU A 101 -22.91 1.76 0.57
C LEU A 101 -24.21 1.19 0.00
N SER A 102 -24.09 0.43 -1.10
CA SER A 102 -25.22 -0.39 -1.57
C SER A 102 -25.52 -1.53 -0.59
N THR A 103 -26.72 -2.10 -0.69
CA THR A 103 -27.13 -3.25 0.13
C THR A 103 -26.19 -4.44 -0.05
N GLU A 104 -25.77 -4.68 -1.29
CA GLU A 104 -24.82 -5.75 -1.64
C GLU A 104 -23.47 -5.50 -0.97
N ALA A 105 -22.94 -4.28 -1.06
CA ALA A 105 -21.67 -3.93 -0.44
C ALA A 105 -21.74 -4.04 1.09
N LYS A 106 -22.87 -3.67 1.72
CA LYS A 106 -23.09 -3.86 3.17
C LYS A 106 -23.06 -5.33 3.56
N ASN A 107 -23.69 -6.20 2.77
CA ASN A 107 -23.74 -7.63 3.03
C ASN A 107 -22.36 -8.27 2.90
N GLU A 108 -21.61 -7.94 1.85
CA GLU A 108 -20.23 -8.41 1.64
C GLU A 108 -19.28 -7.95 2.75
N TYR A 109 -19.40 -6.69 3.18
CA TYR A 109 -18.66 -6.16 4.34
C TYR A 109 -19.14 -6.70 5.69
N GLN A 110 -20.30 -7.34 5.72
CA GLN A 110 -20.99 -7.74 6.95
C GLN A 110 -21.21 -6.54 7.89
N VAL A 111 -21.65 -5.40 7.34
CA VAL A 111 -21.98 -4.21 8.11
C VAL A 111 -23.12 -4.54 9.09
N PRO A 112 -22.97 -4.28 10.41
CA PRO A 112 -24.02 -4.59 11.38
C PRO A 112 -25.34 -3.90 11.04
N ALA A 113 -26.45 -4.59 11.28
CA ALA A 113 -27.78 -4.03 11.05
C ALA A 113 -28.00 -2.73 11.86
N GLY A 114 -28.50 -1.69 11.20
CA GLY A 114 -28.72 -0.37 11.82
C GLY A 114 -27.44 0.45 12.04
N TYR A 115 -26.26 -0.03 11.66
CA TYR A 115 -25.04 0.77 11.71
C TYR A 115 -25.01 1.82 10.59
N GLU A 116 -24.90 3.08 10.98
CA GLU A 116 -24.82 4.24 10.07
C GLU A 116 -23.43 4.90 10.05
N GLY A 117 -22.50 4.39 10.85
CA GLY A 117 -21.17 4.98 11.01
C GLY A 117 -20.22 4.74 9.82
N PRO A 118 -18.96 5.15 9.97
CA PRO A 118 -17.96 5.05 8.91
C PRO A 118 -17.56 3.59 8.60
N VAL A 119 -17.36 3.30 7.31
CA VAL A 119 -16.86 2.02 6.81
C VAL A 119 -15.56 2.25 6.03
N PRO A 120 -14.44 1.60 6.41
CA PRO A 120 -13.17 1.74 5.71
C PRO A 120 -13.22 1.07 4.34
N ILE A 121 -12.88 1.81 3.29
CA ILE A 121 -12.89 1.33 1.90
C ILE A 121 -11.49 1.09 1.34
N CYS A 122 -10.46 1.57 2.02
CA CYS A 122 -9.09 1.16 1.78
C CYS A 122 -8.25 1.40 3.03
N MET A 123 -7.11 0.73 3.10
CA MET A 123 -6.13 0.96 4.15
C MET A 123 -4.72 0.66 3.66
N TYR A 124 -3.76 1.33 4.28
CA TYR A 124 -2.34 1.10 4.15
C TYR A 124 -1.71 1.05 5.53
N ILE A 125 -1.02 -0.05 5.82
CA ILE A 125 -0.36 -0.32 7.09
C ILE A 125 1.15 -0.23 6.86
N ALA A 126 1.83 0.57 7.69
CA ALA A 126 3.28 0.55 7.75
C ALA A 126 3.78 0.50 9.20
N ILE A 127 4.87 -0.22 9.38
CA ILE A 127 5.45 -0.55 10.67
C ILE A 127 6.85 0.08 10.74
N PRO A 128 7.19 0.85 11.78
CA PRO A 128 8.55 1.39 11.89
C PRO A 128 9.55 0.27 12.11
N MET A 129 10.73 0.40 11.51
CA MET A 129 11.85 -0.51 11.75
C MET A 129 12.81 0.09 12.79
N ALA A 130 13.62 -0.76 13.43
CA ALA A 130 14.64 -0.31 14.39
C ALA A 130 15.67 0.65 13.77
N SER A 131 15.90 0.56 12.45
CA SER A 131 16.72 1.54 11.75
C SER A 131 15.95 2.86 11.60
N ASN A 132 16.50 3.93 12.16
CA ASN A 132 15.86 5.24 12.22
C ASN A 132 15.41 5.72 10.82
N GLY A 133 14.13 6.12 10.71
CA GLY A 133 13.53 6.62 9.48
C GLY A 133 13.14 5.55 8.43
N SER A 134 13.38 4.26 8.71
CA SER A 134 12.93 3.17 7.84
C SER A 134 11.61 2.58 8.31
N TRP A 135 10.76 2.23 7.34
CA TRP A 135 9.47 1.59 7.57
C TRP A 135 9.37 0.30 6.79
N PHE A 136 8.56 -0.63 7.26
CA PHE A 136 8.13 -1.80 6.51
C PHE A 136 6.68 -1.61 6.07
N GLY A 137 6.44 -1.56 4.76
CA GLY A 137 5.08 -1.54 4.20
C GLY A 137 4.48 -2.94 4.30
N HIS A 138 3.40 -3.07 5.07
CA HIS A 138 2.81 -4.37 5.41
C HIS A 138 1.63 -4.68 4.49
N ASN A 139 0.46 -4.07 4.71
CA ASN A 139 -0.75 -4.33 3.92
C ASN A 139 -1.20 -3.09 3.14
N LEU A 140 -1.75 -3.33 1.94
CA LEU A 140 -2.50 -2.37 1.15
C LEU A 140 -3.79 -3.06 0.67
N CYS A 141 -4.93 -2.62 1.19
CA CYS A 141 -6.23 -3.23 0.93
C CYS A 141 -7.18 -2.23 0.28
N THR A 142 -8.07 -2.72 -0.59
CA THR A 142 -9.16 -1.90 -1.14
C THR A 142 -10.45 -2.66 -1.30
N ALA A 143 -11.55 -1.97 -1.04
CA ALA A 143 -12.92 -2.41 -1.21
C ALA A 143 -13.39 -2.43 -2.66
N ASN A 144 -12.58 -1.99 -3.63
CA ASN A 144 -13.05 -1.69 -4.98
C ASN A 144 -13.84 -2.84 -5.63
N ARG A 145 -13.44 -4.09 -5.36
CA ARG A 145 -14.16 -5.27 -5.83
C ARG A 145 -15.58 -5.36 -5.25
N VAL A 146 -15.74 -5.03 -3.97
CA VAL A 146 -17.01 -5.08 -3.24
C VAL A 146 -17.90 -3.88 -3.59
N LEU A 147 -17.30 -2.71 -3.84
CA LEU A 147 -18.04 -1.51 -4.24
C LEU A 147 -18.60 -1.59 -5.67
N GLY A 148 -18.15 -2.55 -6.49
CA GLY A 148 -18.66 -2.78 -7.84
C GLY A 148 -18.62 -1.52 -8.72
N ASN A 149 -19.74 -1.17 -9.35
CA ASN A 149 -19.86 0.01 -10.22
C ASN A 149 -19.67 1.35 -9.48
N LYS A 150 -19.76 1.36 -8.14
CA LYS A 150 -19.43 2.52 -7.30
C LYS A 150 -17.98 2.51 -6.84
N GLY A 151 -17.16 1.57 -7.32
CA GLY A 151 -15.74 1.50 -7.01
C GLY A 151 -14.99 2.77 -7.41
N PHE A 152 -13.80 2.92 -6.84
CA PHE A 152 -12.96 4.09 -6.99
C PHE A 152 -11.68 3.73 -7.74
N PRO A 153 -11.63 3.87 -9.08
CA PRO A 153 -10.42 3.59 -9.85
C PRO A 153 -9.21 4.37 -9.31
N GLY A 154 -8.15 3.64 -8.96
CA GLY A 154 -6.94 4.24 -8.39
C GLY A 154 -6.94 4.39 -6.86
N LEU A 155 -7.97 3.93 -6.13
CA LEU A 155 -8.04 4.02 -4.67
C LEU A 155 -6.80 3.46 -3.96
N ALA A 156 -6.29 2.31 -4.40
CA ALA A 156 -5.11 1.69 -3.81
C ALA A 156 -3.86 2.60 -3.90
N LEU A 157 -3.66 3.22 -5.07
CA LEU A 157 -2.54 4.14 -5.29
C LEU A 157 -2.68 5.41 -4.47
N LEU A 158 -3.88 5.99 -4.42
CA LEU A 158 -4.16 7.17 -3.60
C LEU A 158 -3.95 6.89 -2.11
N CYS A 159 -4.51 5.77 -1.63
CA CYS A 159 -4.37 5.31 -0.25
C CYS A 159 -2.89 5.19 0.14
N LYS A 160 -2.08 4.55 -0.69
CA LYS A 160 -0.66 4.38 -0.40
C LYS A 160 0.11 5.70 -0.48
N ALA A 161 -0.16 6.55 -1.48
CA ALA A 161 0.50 7.85 -1.62
C ALA A 161 0.26 8.76 -0.40
N PHE A 162 -0.99 8.82 0.07
CA PHE A 162 -1.33 9.54 1.30
C PHE A 162 -0.77 8.86 2.54
N GLY A 163 -0.86 7.53 2.64
CA GLY A 163 -0.33 6.80 3.80
C GLY A 163 1.17 7.03 4.01
N VAL A 164 1.96 6.98 2.93
CA VAL A 164 3.39 7.33 2.95
C VAL A 164 3.61 8.76 3.45
N LYS A 165 2.79 9.73 3.01
CA LYS A 165 2.89 11.13 3.44
C LYS A 165 2.52 11.31 4.92
N VAL A 166 1.38 10.77 5.33
CA VAL A 166 0.88 10.83 6.72
C VAL A 166 1.90 10.25 7.69
N LEU A 167 2.44 9.08 7.36
CA LEU A 167 3.41 8.39 8.21
C LEU A 167 4.85 8.94 8.05
N LYS A 168 5.05 10.00 7.25
CA LYS A 168 6.35 10.64 6.95
C LYS A 168 7.42 9.64 6.51
N ILE A 169 7.04 8.72 5.63
CA ILE A 169 7.91 7.66 5.15
C ILE A 169 8.75 8.18 3.99
N ASN A 170 10.08 8.24 4.20
CA ASN A 170 11.04 8.51 3.13
C ASN A 170 11.70 7.24 2.61
N LYS A 171 11.94 6.25 3.49
CA LYS A 171 12.56 4.97 3.16
C LYS A 171 11.66 3.83 3.62
N MET A 172 11.30 2.95 2.69
CA MET A 172 10.35 1.88 2.95
C MET A 172 10.89 0.56 2.40
N PHE A 173 10.97 -0.42 3.28
CA PHE A 173 11.13 -1.82 2.91
C PHE A 173 9.77 -2.45 2.63
N GLY A 174 9.77 -3.49 1.83
CA GLY A 174 8.57 -4.31 1.63
C GLY A 174 8.93 -5.67 1.08
N ALA A 175 7.92 -6.54 1.10
CA ALA A 175 7.97 -7.86 0.51
C ALA A 175 6.79 -8.02 -0.45
N THR A 176 6.99 -8.64 -1.61
CA THR A 176 5.91 -8.93 -2.55
C THR A 176 6.29 -10.08 -3.48
N GLN A 177 5.29 -10.71 -4.09
CA GLN A 177 5.51 -11.73 -5.11
C GLN A 177 5.84 -11.09 -6.46
N TRP A 178 6.68 -11.75 -7.25
CA TRP A 178 7.17 -11.26 -8.54
C TRP A 178 6.07 -11.04 -9.59
N ASP A 179 5.01 -11.82 -9.52
CA ASP A 179 3.83 -11.77 -10.38
C ASP A 179 2.73 -10.84 -9.83
N SER A 180 2.88 -10.31 -8.62
CA SER A 180 1.84 -9.53 -7.95
C SER A 180 1.36 -8.36 -8.82
N PRO A 181 0.04 -8.21 -9.04
CA PRO A 181 -0.52 -7.04 -9.71
C PRO A 181 -0.21 -5.72 -8.97
N SER A 182 0.00 -5.79 -7.64
CA SER A 182 0.29 -4.62 -6.80
C SER A 182 1.59 -3.93 -7.19
N LEU A 183 2.54 -4.64 -7.84
CA LEU A 183 3.78 -4.05 -8.34
C LEU A 183 3.54 -2.82 -9.21
N ASN A 184 2.43 -2.76 -9.96
CA ASN A 184 2.04 -1.56 -10.69
C ASN A 184 1.87 -0.33 -9.78
N ILE A 185 1.31 -0.52 -8.58
CA ILE A 185 1.10 0.54 -7.58
C ILE A 185 2.43 0.93 -6.94
N HIS A 186 3.25 -0.06 -6.54
CA HIS A 186 4.54 0.21 -5.91
C HIS A 186 5.46 0.99 -6.87
N LEU A 187 5.60 0.50 -8.11
CA LEU A 187 6.48 1.06 -9.14
C LEU A 187 5.97 2.39 -9.69
N GLN A 188 4.67 2.65 -9.62
CA GLN A 188 4.11 3.96 -9.97
C GLN A 188 4.59 5.05 -9.00
N LEU A 189 4.87 4.71 -7.73
CA LEU A 189 5.30 5.67 -6.70
C LEU A 189 6.82 5.84 -6.61
N ALA A 190 7.57 4.75 -6.74
CA ALA A 190 9.02 4.75 -6.51
C ALA A 190 9.69 3.54 -7.15
N ASP A 191 10.99 3.65 -7.41
CA ASP A 191 11.80 2.50 -7.82
C ASP A 191 11.97 1.54 -6.65
N MET A 192 12.26 0.28 -6.98
CA MET A 192 12.37 -0.79 -6.00
C MET A 192 13.75 -1.43 -6.12
N ALA A 193 14.68 -1.01 -5.25
CA ALA A 193 15.99 -1.65 -5.13
C ALA A 193 15.82 -2.99 -4.40
N ILE A 194 16.23 -4.07 -5.04
CA ILE A 194 16.01 -5.45 -4.59
C ILE A 194 17.04 -5.79 -3.51
N TYR A 195 16.56 -6.25 -2.37
CA TYR A 195 17.38 -6.70 -1.23
C TYR A 195 17.43 -8.23 -1.13
N SER A 196 16.38 -8.90 -1.59
CA SER A 196 16.39 -10.33 -1.83
C SER A 196 15.47 -10.65 -3.00
N SER A 197 15.96 -11.43 -3.95
CA SER A 197 15.18 -11.93 -5.08
C SER A 197 14.53 -13.29 -4.80
N TYR A 198 15.05 -14.02 -3.81
CA TYR A 198 14.54 -15.31 -3.35
C TYR A 198 14.68 -15.40 -1.83
N THR A 199 13.56 -15.36 -1.11
CA THR A 199 13.50 -15.18 0.35
C THR A 199 12.90 -16.43 1.04
N PRO A 200 13.68 -17.47 1.36
CA PRO A 200 13.17 -18.70 1.96
C PRO A 200 12.62 -18.53 3.38
N ALA A 201 12.94 -17.41 4.05
CA ALA A 201 12.40 -17.08 5.37
C ALA A 201 10.94 -16.58 5.34
N HIS A 202 10.41 -16.26 4.15
CA HIS A 202 9.02 -15.84 3.97
C HIS A 202 8.11 -17.05 3.67
N SER A 203 6.79 -16.90 3.82
CA SER A 203 5.81 -17.97 3.54
C SER A 203 5.89 -18.55 2.12
N PHE A 204 6.40 -17.76 1.17
CA PHE A 204 6.71 -18.19 -0.18
C PHE A 204 8.17 -17.85 -0.50
N SER A 205 8.98 -18.84 -0.84
CA SER A 205 10.40 -18.60 -1.14
C SER A 205 10.61 -17.67 -2.35
N LYS A 206 9.67 -17.65 -3.31
CA LYS A 206 9.65 -16.72 -4.47
C LYS A 206 9.17 -15.32 -4.10
N THR A 207 9.46 -14.86 -2.88
CA THR A 207 9.19 -13.50 -2.44
C THR A 207 10.39 -12.61 -2.71
N MET A 208 10.12 -11.45 -3.32
CA MET A 208 11.08 -10.36 -3.45
C MET A 208 10.99 -9.46 -2.23
N THR A 209 12.13 -9.11 -1.62
CA THR A 209 12.22 -7.98 -0.69
C THR A 209 12.92 -6.82 -1.36
N TYR A 210 12.47 -5.61 -1.06
CA TYR A 210 12.95 -4.40 -1.72
C TYR A 210 12.95 -3.21 -0.78
N VAL A 211 13.68 -2.17 -1.16
CA VAL A 211 13.59 -0.83 -0.59
C VAL A 211 13.18 0.18 -1.66
N SER A 212 12.33 1.12 -1.26
CA SER A 212 11.90 2.25 -2.08
C SER A 212 12.08 3.56 -1.32
N TYR A 213 12.40 4.61 -2.06
CA TYR A 213 12.52 5.96 -1.53
C TYR A 213 11.39 6.84 -2.05
N TYR A 214 10.64 7.46 -1.15
CA TYR A 214 9.46 8.25 -1.48
C TYR A 214 9.74 9.74 -1.30
N THR A 215 9.15 10.54 -2.19
CA THR A 215 9.17 11.99 -2.13
C THR A 215 7.76 12.53 -2.38
N ASP A 216 7.47 13.73 -1.86
CA ASP A 216 6.18 14.39 -2.12
C ASP A 216 5.95 14.58 -3.63
N GLN A 217 6.98 15.01 -4.35
CA GLN A 217 6.92 15.21 -5.79
C GLN A 217 6.65 13.88 -6.53
N GLY A 218 7.31 12.79 -6.14
CA GLY A 218 7.07 11.47 -6.70
C GLY A 218 5.65 10.99 -6.47
N SER A 219 5.13 11.15 -5.25
CA SER A 219 3.75 10.79 -4.91
C SER A 219 2.71 11.62 -5.68
N ILE A 220 2.93 12.93 -5.84
CA ILE A 220 2.03 13.79 -6.64
C ILE A 220 2.10 13.41 -8.13
N ALA A 221 3.31 13.19 -8.67
CA ALA A 221 3.49 12.78 -10.06
C ALA A 221 2.83 11.42 -10.35
N ALA A 222 2.89 10.48 -9.40
CA ALA A 222 2.22 9.19 -9.48
C ALA A 222 0.68 9.32 -9.62
N LEU A 223 0.11 10.37 -9.03
CA LEU A 223 -1.32 10.69 -9.07
C LEU A 223 -1.72 11.57 -10.28
N SER A 224 -0.81 11.86 -11.20
CA SER A 224 -1.11 12.66 -12.41
C SER A 224 -2.02 11.95 -13.43
N GLY A 225 -2.22 10.64 -13.28
CA GLY A 225 -2.93 9.80 -14.25
C GLY A 225 -2.04 9.24 -15.35
N LYS A 226 -0.80 9.73 -15.49
CA LYS A 226 0.20 9.19 -16.40
C LYS A 226 0.91 7.98 -15.80
N GLU A 227 0.97 6.89 -16.56
CA GLU A 227 1.72 5.71 -16.13
C GLU A 227 3.23 6.00 -16.09
N ARG A 228 3.89 5.52 -15.05
CA ARG A 228 5.34 5.65 -14.91
C ARG A 228 6.05 4.66 -15.84
N ALA A 229 6.82 5.19 -16.77
CA ALA A 229 7.66 4.42 -17.68
C ALA A 229 9.05 4.17 -17.08
N ALA A 230 9.73 3.13 -17.58
CA ALA A 230 11.15 2.89 -17.39
C ALA A 230 11.92 3.40 -18.62
N PRO A 231 12.37 4.66 -18.66
CA PRO A 231 13.02 5.21 -19.85
C PRO A 231 14.38 4.56 -20.15
N GLN A 232 15.04 4.00 -19.14
CA GLN A 232 16.34 3.33 -19.25
C GLN A 232 16.37 2.14 -18.29
N TYR A 233 16.72 0.96 -18.81
CA TYR A 233 16.93 -0.29 -18.07
C TYR A 233 18.00 -1.13 -18.78
N ASP A 234 18.69 -2.00 -18.05
CA ASP A 234 19.77 -2.85 -18.56
C ASP A 234 19.24 -4.21 -19.05
N LEU A 235 18.21 -4.73 -18.37
CA LEU A 235 17.58 -6.00 -18.75
C LEU A 235 16.08 -6.04 -18.45
N LEU A 236 15.40 -6.95 -19.14
CA LEU A 236 14.02 -7.34 -18.86
C LEU A 236 14.03 -8.70 -18.16
N PHE A 237 13.51 -8.72 -16.94
CA PHE A 237 13.56 -9.88 -16.07
C PHE A 237 12.21 -10.61 -16.02
N ASP A 238 12.22 -11.92 -16.25
CA ASP A 238 11.06 -12.79 -16.10
C ASP A 238 10.95 -13.22 -14.63
N GLY A 239 9.92 -12.75 -13.94
CA GLY A 239 9.69 -13.04 -12.52
C GLY A 239 9.30 -14.48 -12.22
N GLU A 240 9.00 -15.29 -13.25
CA GLU A 240 8.65 -16.70 -13.11
C GLU A 240 9.88 -17.63 -13.17
N ASP A 241 11.04 -17.14 -13.65
CA ASP A 241 12.26 -17.93 -13.77
C ASP A 241 12.97 -18.08 -12.41
N GLU A 242 12.67 -19.17 -11.73
CA GLU A 242 13.24 -19.48 -10.41
C GLU A 242 14.76 -19.62 -10.40
N GLN A 243 15.36 -20.17 -11.45
CA GLN A 243 16.82 -20.30 -11.51
C GLN A 243 17.48 -18.93 -11.64
N ALA A 244 16.88 -18.04 -12.43
CA ALA A 244 17.32 -16.65 -12.51
C ALA A 244 17.13 -15.91 -11.18
N LEU A 245 16.04 -16.15 -10.44
CA LEU A 245 15.82 -15.59 -9.10
C LEU A 245 16.90 -16.00 -8.10
N ILE A 246 17.23 -17.30 -8.06
CA ILE A 246 18.27 -17.84 -7.17
C ILE A 246 19.65 -17.31 -7.58
N GLN A 247 19.93 -17.22 -8.88
CA GLN A 247 21.21 -16.69 -9.34
C GLN A 247 21.37 -15.21 -9.01
N MET A 248 20.31 -14.41 -9.19
CA MET A 248 20.29 -13.00 -8.76
C MET A 248 20.52 -12.89 -7.25
N GLN A 249 19.92 -13.79 -6.45
CA GLN A 249 20.08 -13.78 -4.99
C GLN A 249 21.54 -14.00 -4.60
N LYS A 250 22.22 -14.96 -5.22
CA LYS A 250 23.66 -15.20 -5.00
C LYS A 250 24.50 -13.96 -5.31
N GLU A 251 24.21 -13.30 -6.44
CA GLU A 251 24.95 -12.08 -6.82
C GLU A 251 24.72 -10.92 -5.84
N ILE A 252 23.52 -10.80 -5.26
CA ILE A 252 23.22 -9.82 -4.20
C ILE A 252 23.98 -10.18 -2.91
N GLU A 253 23.97 -11.44 -2.49
CA GLU A 253 24.66 -11.92 -1.29
C GLU A 253 26.18 -11.79 -1.37
N GLU A 254 26.75 -12.05 -2.55
CA GLU A 254 28.16 -11.82 -2.87
C GLU A 254 28.51 -10.32 -2.99
N LYS A 255 27.52 -9.42 -2.87
CA LYS A 255 27.66 -7.96 -3.06
C LYS A 255 28.31 -7.61 -4.41
N LYS A 256 27.99 -8.39 -5.44
CA LYS A 256 28.52 -8.16 -6.79
C LYS A 256 27.72 -7.10 -7.53
N PHE A 257 26.39 -7.12 -7.32
CA PHE A 257 25.48 -6.19 -7.99
C PHE A 257 24.32 -5.75 -7.09
N GLN A 258 23.84 -4.52 -7.32
CA GLN A 258 22.55 -4.04 -6.87
C GLN A 258 21.58 -4.04 -8.06
N TYR A 259 20.42 -4.66 -7.87
CA TYR A 259 19.34 -4.66 -8.84
C TYR A 259 18.24 -3.68 -8.44
N THR A 260 17.71 -2.93 -9.38
CA THR A 260 16.61 -1.98 -9.13
C THR A 260 15.56 -2.09 -10.22
N ILE A 261 14.29 -2.31 -9.85
CA ILE A 261 13.16 -2.20 -10.79
C ILE A 261 12.85 -0.71 -10.99
N VAL A 262 12.94 -0.23 -12.23
CA VAL A 262 12.95 1.21 -12.56
C VAL A 262 11.71 1.71 -13.32
N GLY A 263 10.61 0.98 -13.23
CA GLY A 263 9.32 1.36 -13.80
C GLY A 263 8.34 0.21 -13.82
N ARG A 264 7.13 0.45 -14.33
CA ARG A 264 6.08 -0.57 -14.35
C ARG A 264 6.45 -1.78 -15.22
N PRO A 265 5.85 -2.96 -14.94
CA PRO A 265 6.07 -4.14 -15.76
C PRO A 265 5.74 -3.89 -17.24
N ILE A 266 6.54 -4.47 -18.13
CA ILE A 266 6.42 -4.36 -19.59
C ILE A 266 5.88 -5.67 -20.13
N MET A 267 4.79 -5.59 -20.91
CA MET A 267 4.22 -6.75 -21.61
C MET A 267 4.94 -6.98 -22.93
N LYS A 268 5.35 -8.23 -23.20
CA LYS A 268 5.81 -8.69 -24.51
C LYS A 268 5.03 -9.94 -24.90
N GLY A 269 4.04 -9.76 -25.78
CA GLY A 269 3.01 -10.77 -25.99
C GLY A 269 2.21 -10.98 -24.70
N GLU A 270 2.02 -12.24 -24.30
CA GLU A 270 1.32 -12.61 -23.06
C GLU A 270 2.23 -12.59 -21.83
N LYS A 271 3.55 -12.49 -22.02
CA LYS A 271 4.52 -12.50 -20.92
C LYS A 271 4.77 -11.12 -20.34
N ARG A 272 4.93 -11.07 -19.02
CA ARG A 272 5.20 -9.88 -18.23
C ARG A 272 6.67 -9.87 -17.80
N PHE A 273 7.35 -8.74 -18.04
CA PHE A 273 8.75 -8.55 -17.68
C PHE A 273 8.93 -7.34 -16.78
N LEU A 274 9.93 -7.38 -15.90
CA LEU A 274 10.31 -6.24 -15.06
C LEU A 274 11.56 -5.55 -15.63
N PRO A 275 11.51 -4.23 -15.90
CA PRO A 275 12.69 -3.49 -16.34
C PRO A 275 13.63 -3.25 -15.16
N LEU A 276 14.82 -3.87 -15.21
CA LEU A 276 15.84 -3.76 -14.17
C LEU A 276 17.02 -2.90 -14.60
N LYS A 277 17.53 -2.08 -13.69
CA LYS A 277 18.91 -1.62 -13.69
C LYS A 277 19.79 -2.57 -12.86
N LYS A 278 21.02 -2.78 -13.31
CA LYS A 278 22.04 -3.62 -12.68
C LYS A 278 23.30 -2.79 -12.47
N GLU A 279 23.59 -2.46 -11.22
CA GLU A 279 24.72 -1.61 -10.82
C GLU A 279 25.77 -2.47 -10.12
N VAL A 280 27.06 -2.20 -10.36
CA VAL A 280 28.18 -2.87 -9.67
C VAL A 280 28.34 -2.24 -8.28
N LEU A 281 28.55 -3.06 -7.26
CA LEU A 281 28.79 -2.63 -5.86
C LEU A 281 30.28 -2.66 -5.49
#